data_AF-A0A2D5WKH9-F1
#
_entry.id   AF-A0A2D5WKH9-F1
#
_cell.length_a   1.000
_cell.length_b   1.000
_cell.length_c   1.000
_cell.angle_alpha   90.00
_cell.angle_beta   90.00
_cell.angle_gamma   90.00
#
_symmetry.space_group_name_H-M   'P 1'
#
loop_
_entity.id
_entity.type
_entity.pdbx_description
1 polymer ?
#
loop_
_entity_poly.entity_id
_entity_poly.type
_entity_poly.pdbx_seq_one_letter_code
_entity_poly.pdbx_strand_id
1 'polypeptide(L)'
;MDEKLIEQISSSTGIPQMLVSRTAQARAAVSGVSVDDVLRSWTGGESIQSSPSATVEIDVDAAPIVEEDPVSSVEVEAEQTEEIEEEIVDSVDSIQTALLIKENLPPPVSIGEKILKSFKFGLGFGVVVGFVQGLLSSSYLYDGLILEAETQKLISEYNALSFVLIVSVSTSFFGILNSLNIKKYLDSNYEGFGISTTDRESVFTGGGLGLVFGSSTAFFIINSIGETIEPILPEDPVTNLIAVGGAFWRIVILSTLVQAVISTITMILGVPKGLQEYEDSEAKKIRQRIVGSIVIPLGSIVVGGLIAVAIAQVFLNFHEYAPLFALIISAAILLFASAMSAAPKIKITKSEVLIASAGVLTLIIIIASVAASQH
;
A
#
# COMPACT_ATOMS: atom_id res chain seq x y z
N MET A 1 -17.59 -45.76 -12.72
CA MET A 1 -18.05 -44.38 -12.50
C MET A 1 -19.48 -44.29 -12.97
N ASP A 2 -20.42 -44.20 -12.04
CA ASP A 2 -21.85 -44.26 -12.29
C ASP A 2 -22.42 -42.84 -12.53
N GLU A 3 -22.72 -42.54 -13.80
CA GLU A 3 -23.21 -41.23 -14.25
C GLU A 3 -24.56 -40.85 -13.62
N LYS A 4 -25.39 -41.84 -13.27
CA LYS A 4 -26.70 -41.60 -12.65
C LYS A 4 -26.56 -41.04 -11.23
N LEU A 5 -25.55 -41.50 -10.49
CA LEU A 5 -25.27 -40.98 -9.14
C LEU A 5 -24.74 -39.54 -9.20
N ILE A 6 -23.92 -39.22 -10.21
CA ILE A 6 -23.39 -37.87 -10.42
C ILE A 6 -24.54 -36.89 -10.73
N GLU A 7 -25.48 -37.28 -11.58
CA GLU A 7 -26.65 -36.47 -11.93
C GLU A 7 -27.58 -36.27 -10.73
N GLN A 8 -27.80 -37.31 -9.93
CA GLN A 8 -28.61 -37.25 -8.71
C GLN A 8 -27.99 -36.35 -7.62
N ILE A 9 -26.67 -36.42 -7.44
CA ILE A 9 -25.95 -35.56 -6.48
C ILE A 9 -25.91 -34.12 -7.01
N SER A 10 -25.65 -33.93 -8.30
CA SER A 10 -25.63 -32.61 -8.95
C SER A 10 -26.98 -31.90 -8.84
N SER A 11 -28.09 -32.61 -9.09
CA SER A 11 -29.46 -32.07 -9.00
C SER A 11 -29.89 -31.78 -7.56
N SER A 12 -29.49 -32.62 -6.58
CA SER A 12 -29.84 -32.38 -5.17
C SER A 12 -29.01 -31.31 -4.47
N THR A 13 -27.75 -31.12 -4.88
CA THR A 13 -26.82 -30.16 -4.24
C THR A 13 -26.64 -28.86 -5.02
N GLY A 14 -27.10 -28.79 -6.27
CA GLY A 14 -26.91 -27.63 -7.15
C GLY A 14 -25.48 -27.47 -7.67
N ILE A 15 -24.62 -28.48 -7.48
CA ILE A 15 -23.21 -28.46 -7.92
C ILE A 15 -23.12 -29.02 -9.34
N PRO A 16 -22.40 -28.38 -10.29
CA PRO A 16 -22.19 -28.91 -11.65
C PRO A 16 -21.58 -30.32 -11.68
N GLN A 17 -22.07 -31.17 -12.58
CA GLN A 17 -21.65 -32.59 -12.71
C GLN A 17 -20.13 -32.77 -12.85
N MET A 18 -19.46 -31.88 -13.60
CA MET A 18 -18.00 -31.89 -13.78
C MET A 18 -17.20 -31.68 -12.48
N LEU A 19 -17.77 -30.97 -11.51
CA LEU A 19 -17.13 -30.77 -10.21
C LEU A 19 -17.39 -31.95 -9.27
N VAL A 20 -18.59 -32.52 -9.33
CA VAL A 20 -18.93 -33.75 -8.57
C VAL A 20 -18.03 -34.90 -9.02
N SER A 21 -17.81 -35.06 -10.33
CA SER A 21 -16.94 -36.10 -10.88
C SER A 21 -15.48 -35.94 -10.46
N ARG A 22 -14.91 -34.73 -10.63
CA ARG A 22 -13.52 -34.43 -10.24
C ARG A 22 -13.30 -34.59 -8.73
N THR A 23 -14.28 -34.20 -7.91
CA THR A 23 -14.19 -34.30 -6.44
C THR A 23 -14.29 -35.75 -5.97
N ALA A 24 -15.19 -36.55 -6.56
CA ALA A 24 -15.30 -37.97 -6.26
C ALA A 24 -14.02 -38.72 -6.64
N GLN A 25 -13.44 -38.41 -7.80
CA GLN A 25 -12.19 -39.01 -8.27
C GLN A 25 -10.99 -38.65 -7.36
N ALA A 26 -10.90 -37.40 -6.92
CA ALA A 26 -9.85 -36.97 -5.99
C ALA A 26 -9.95 -37.66 -4.63
N ARG A 27 -11.17 -37.85 -4.09
CA ARG A 27 -11.37 -38.55 -2.82
C ARG A 27 -11.14 -40.05 -2.92
N ALA A 28 -11.53 -40.67 -4.03
CA ALA A 28 -11.22 -42.07 -4.31
C ALA A 28 -9.71 -42.32 -4.30
N ALA A 29 -8.94 -41.43 -4.94
CA ALA A 29 -7.48 -41.52 -4.99
C ALA A 29 -6.82 -41.39 -3.61
N VAL A 30 -7.34 -40.51 -2.73
CA VAL A 30 -6.78 -40.30 -1.38
C VAL A 30 -7.21 -41.39 -0.40
N SER A 31 -8.45 -41.87 -0.50
CA SER A 31 -9.00 -42.87 0.42
C SER A 31 -8.69 -44.31 0.01
N GLY A 32 -8.17 -44.54 -1.20
CA GLY A 32 -7.94 -45.89 -1.74
C GLY A 32 -9.24 -46.67 -2.01
N VAL A 33 -10.37 -45.97 -2.13
CA VAL A 33 -11.71 -46.53 -2.31
C VAL A 33 -12.21 -46.22 -3.72
N SER A 34 -13.14 -47.00 -4.26
CA SER A 34 -13.67 -46.76 -5.61
C SER A 34 -14.44 -45.44 -5.70
N VAL A 35 -14.44 -44.81 -6.88
CA VAL A 35 -15.20 -43.57 -7.15
C VAL A 35 -16.70 -43.76 -6.89
N ASP A 36 -17.22 -44.95 -7.19
CA ASP A 36 -18.65 -45.28 -7.06
C ASP A 36 -19.05 -45.45 -5.59
N ASP A 37 -18.15 -45.91 -4.72
CA ASP A 37 -18.40 -45.99 -3.27
C ASP A 37 -18.40 -44.59 -2.63
N VAL A 38 -17.54 -43.69 -3.09
CA VAL A 38 -17.55 -42.27 -2.67
C VAL A 38 -18.86 -41.61 -3.07
N LEU A 39 -19.34 -41.82 -4.29
CA LEU A 39 -20.62 -41.28 -4.77
C LEU A 39 -21.80 -41.85 -3.96
N ARG A 40 -21.79 -43.15 -3.65
CA ARG A 40 -22.83 -43.79 -2.81
C ARG A 40 -22.87 -43.29 -1.38
N SER A 41 -21.71 -42.93 -0.81
CA SER A 41 -21.63 -42.31 0.51
C SER A 41 -22.29 -40.92 0.56
N TRP A 42 -22.40 -40.25 -0.58
CA TRP A 42 -23.06 -38.94 -0.71
C TRP A 42 -24.56 -39.05 -0.94
N THR A 43 -25.03 -40.17 -1.50
CA THR A 43 -26.46 -40.46 -1.69
C THR A 43 -27.12 -41.14 -0.48
N GLY A 44 -26.45 -41.18 0.68
CA GLY A 44 -27.00 -41.72 1.93
C GLY A 44 -26.84 -43.23 2.13
N GLY A 45 -25.96 -43.89 1.37
CA GLY A 45 -25.55 -45.28 1.62
C GLY A 45 -24.47 -45.37 2.72
N GLU A 46 -24.46 -46.50 3.43
CA GLU A 46 -23.69 -46.84 4.65
C GLU A 46 -22.32 -46.16 4.81
N SER A 47 -22.05 -45.68 6.03
CA SER A 47 -20.84 -44.96 6.42
C SER A 47 -19.56 -45.77 6.20
N ILE A 48 -18.58 -45.18 5.51
CA ILE A 48 -17.24 -45.75 5.37
C ILE A 48 -16.59 -45.83 6.75
N GLN A 49 -16.41 -47.05 7.28
CA GLN A 49 -15.54 -47.30 8.42
C GLN A 49 -14.09 -47.10 7.99
N SER A 50 -13.42 -46.12 8.59
CA SER A 50 -11.97 -45.96 8.49
C SER A 50 -11.24 -46.96 9.39
N SER A 51 -10.24 -47.64 8.86
CA SER A 51 -9.15 -48.24 9.65
C SER A 51 -7.88 -48.41 8.80
N PRO A 52 -6.69 -48.53 9.43
CA PRO A 52 -5.59 -47.60 9.17
C PRO A 52 -4.35 -48.23 8.54
N SER A 53 -3.52 -47.35 7.97
CA SER A 53 -2.05 -47.47 7.73
C SER A 53 -1.52 -48.67 6.94
N ALA A 54 -0.90 -48.39 5.79
CA ALA A 54 0.32 -49.10 5.37
C ALA A 54 1.10 -48.27 4.33
N THR A 55 2.31 -47.91 4.72
CA THR A 55 3.45 -47.44 3.92
C THR A 55 3.76 -48.41 2.77
N VAL A 56 3.93 -47.93 1.53
CA VAL A 56 4.74 -48.60 0.49
C VAL A 56 5.39 -47.54 -0.40
N GLU A 57 6.71 -47.55 -0.43
CA GLU A 57 7.60 -46.87 -1.39
C GLU A 57 7.60 -47.57 -2.76
N ILE A 58 8.18 -46.90 -3.77
CA ILE A 58 8.99 -47.43 -4.91
C ILE A 58 8.45 -47.19 -6.35
N ASP A 59 9.35 -46.57 -7.13
CA ASP A 59 9.71 -46.59 -8.57
C ASP A 59 8.89 -46.01 -9.73
N VAL A 60 9.59 -45.06 -10.39
CA VAL A 60 9.97 -44.94 -11.83
C VAL A 60 9.28 -45.86 -12.85
N ASP A 61 8.76 -45.30 -13.96
CA ASP A 61 9.52 -44.99 -15.20
C ASP A 61 8.59 -44.71 -16.40
N ALA A 62 9.17 -44.05 -17.43
CA ALA A 62 8.84 -44.08 -18.87
C ALA A 62 7.63 -43.28 -19.44
N ALA A 63 7.91 -42.04 -19.88
CA ALA A 63 7.91 -41.50 -21.26
C ALA A 63 6.74 -41.77 -22.27
N PRO A 64 6.76 -41.20 -23.49
CA PRO A 64 6.10 -39.96 -23.91
C PRO A 64 4.96 -40.19 -24.93
N ILE A 65 4.07 -39.20 -25.14
CA ILE A 65 3.10 -39.25 -26.24
C ILE A 65 3.16 -37.94 -27.05
N VAL A 66 3.54 -38.10 -28.31
CA VAL A 66 3.45 -37.17 -29.44
C VAL A 66 2.10 -37.40 -30.14
N GLU A 67 1.45 -36.35 -30.63
CA GLU A 67 0.48 -36.35 -31.75
C GLU A 67 0.20 -34.87 -32.11
N GLU A 68 0.80 -34.32 -33.16
CA GLU A 68 0.34 -34.21 -34.57
C GLU A 68 -0.95 -33.40 -34.81
N ASP A 69 -0.81 -32.39 -35.69
CA ASP A 69 -1.82 -31.48 -36.26
C ASP A 69 -2.99 -32.21 -36.96
N PRO A 70 -4.08 -31.50 -37.34
CA PRO A 70 -4.12 -31.08 -38.74
C PRO A 70 -4.74 -29.69 -39.01
N VAL A 71 -4.21 -29.15 -40.10
CA VAL A 71 -4.47 -27.91 -40.85
C VAL A 71 -5.89 -27.86 -41.44
N SER A 72 -6.54 -26.68 -41.44
CA SER A 72 -7.65 -26.36 -42.36
C SER A 72 -7.60 -24.90 -42.83
N SER A 73 -7.19 -24.74 -44.10
CA SER A 73 -7.66 -23.78 -45.12
C SER A 73 -8.29 -22.45 -44.70
N VAL A 74 -7.65 -21.32 -45.06
CA VAL A 74 -8.31 -20.22 -45.81
C VAL A 74 -7.27 -19.56 -46.73
N GLU A 75 -7.62 -19.51 -48.01
CA GLU A 75 -6.99 -18.82 -49.12
C GLU A 75 -7.38 -17.32 -49.08
N VAL A 76 -6.39 -16.41 -49.00
CA VAL A 76 -6.53 -15.01 -49.46
C VAL A 76 -5.15 -14.51 -49.93
N GLU A 77 -5.05 -14.35 -51.24
CA GLU A 77 -4.55 -13.18 -51.97
C GLU A 77 -3.23 -12.49 -51.53
N ALA A 78 -2.30 -12.46 -52.48
CA ALA A 78 -1.01 -11.82 -52.43
C ALA A 78 -1.12 -10.28 -52.40
N GLU A 79 -0.47 -9.65 -51.42
CA GLU A 79 0.35 -8.44 -51.54
C GLU A 79 0.87 -8.05 -50.15
N GLN A 80 2.10 -7.51 -50.08
CA GLN A 80 2.86 -7.04 -48.90
C GLN A 80 3.82 -8.06 -48.26
N THR A 81 4.99 -8.24 -48.89
CA THR A 81 6.08 -9.10 -48.42
C THR A 81 7.36 -8.34 -48.03
N GLU A 82 7.31 -7.03 -47.75
CA GLU A 82 8.54 -6.26 -47.45
C GLU A 82 8.58 -5.55 -46.08
N GLU A 83 7.53 -5.60 -45.26
CA GLU A 83 7.49 -4.85 -43.99
C GLU A 83 7.55 -5.73 -42.71
N ILE A 84 7.53 -7.06 -42.85
CA ILE A 84 7.46 -8.00 -41.71
C ILE A 84 8.84 -8.48 -41.25
N GLU A 85 9.88 -8.39 -42.10
CA GLU A 85 11.22 -8.89 -41.75
C GLU A 85 11.96 -8.00 -40.74
N GLU A 86 11.72 -6.69 -40.72
CA GLU A 86 12.39 -5.78 -39.77
C GLU A 86 11.77 -5.82 -38.35
N GLU A 87 10.48 -6.14 -38.21
CA GLU A 87 9.82 -6.22 -36.90
C GLU A 87 10.15 -7.53 -36.14
N ILE A 88 10.49 -8.60 -36.86
CA ILE A 88 10.86 -9.89 -36.25
C ILE A 88 12.31 -9.86 -35.73
N VAL A 89 13.21 -9.09 -36.34
CA VAL A 89 14.62 -9.01 -35.89
C VAL A 89 14.73 -8.20 -34.60
N ASP A 90 14.01 -7.09 -34.47
CA ASP A 90 14.07 -6.21 -33.29
C ASP A 90 13.39 -6.83 -32.05
N SER A 91 12.38 -7.68 -32.28
CA SER A 91 11.72 -8.43 -31.21
C SER A 91 12.57 -9.60 -30.69
N VAL A 92 13.37 -10.27 -31.55
CA VAL A 92 14.25 -11.37 -31.11
C VAL A 92 15.47 -10.86 -30.33
N ASP A 93 16.05 -9.71 -30.70
CA ASP A 93 17.15 -9.08 -29.96
C ASP A 93 16.70 -8.55 -28.59
N SER A 94 15.49 -7.98 -28.49
CA SER A 94 14.94 -7.54 -27.20
C SER A 94 14.60 -8.71 -26.27
N ILE A 95 14.16 -9.84 -26.82
CA ILE A 95 13.85 -11.06 -26.04
C ILE A 95 15.15 -11.76 -25.60
N GLN A 96 16.17 -11.87 -26.45
CA GLN A 96 17.48 -12.44 -26.05
C GLN A 96 18.21 -11.55 -25.03
N THR A 97 18.12 -10.23 -25.19
CA THR A 97 18.69 -9.28 -24.22
C THR A 97 17.96 -9.34 -22.88
N ALA A 98 16.62 -9.49 -22.87
CA ALA A 98 15.85 -9.62 -21.63
C ALA A 98 16.06 -10.96 -20.90
N LEU A 99 16.28 -12.07 -21.63
CA LEU A 99 16.56 -13.39 -21.06
C LEU A 99 17.98 -13.49 -20.46
N LEU A 100 18.98 -12.89 -21.11
CA LEU A 100 20.38 -12.88 -20.62
C LEU A 100 20.61 -11.97 -19.40
N ILE A 101 19.75 -11.00 -19.13
CA ILE A 101 19.91 -10.06 -17.99
C ILE A 101 19.45 -10.67 -16.66
N LYS A 102 18.53 -11.64 -16.66
CA LYS A 102 18.03 -12.24 -15.41
C LYS A 102 18.99 -13.26 -14.79
N GLU A 103 19.90 -13.82 -15.60
CA GLU A 103 20.76 -14.94 -15.21
C GLU A 103 21.97 -14.54 -14.32
N ASN A 104 22.23 -13.24 -14.12
CA ASN A 104 23.43 -12.79 -13.39
C ASN A 104 23.17 -11.68 -12.35
N LEU A 105 22.02 -11.72 -11.68
CA LEU A 105 21.79 -10.91 -10.48
C LEU A 105 22.23 -11.70 -9.25
N PRO A 106 23.02 -11.10 -8.33
CA PRO A 106 23.42 -11.77 -7.11
C PRO A 106 22.18 -12.16 -6.28
N PRO A 107 22.22 -13.30 -5.57
CA PRO A 107 21.10 -13.71 -4.74
C PRO A 107 20.80 -12.67 -3.66
N PRO A 108 19.53 -12.53 -3.26
CA PRO A 108 19.13 -11.52 -2.29
C PRO A 108 19.74 -11.80 -0.92
N VAL A 109 20.14 -10.73 -0.23
CA VAL A 109 20.65 -10.82 1.13
C VAL A 109 19.58 -11.21 2.14
N SER A 110 20.03 -11.73 3.28
CA SER A 110 19.14 -12.08 4.37
C SER A 110 18.34 -10.86 4.86
N ILE A 111 17.12 -11.10 5.34
CA ILE A 111 16.25 -10.02 5.84
C ILE A 111 16.90 -9.25 7.01
N GLY A 112 17.66 -9.94 7.87
CA GLY A 112 18.34 -9.33 9.00
C GLY A 112 19.41 -8.33 8.58
N GLU A 113 20.24 -8.69 7.59
CA GLU A 113 21.25 -7.79 7.04
C GLU A 113 20.59 -6.62 6.30
N LYS A 114 19.51 -6.89 5.57
CA LYS A 114 18.70 -5.86 4.89
C LYS A 114 18.17 -4.83 5.89
N ILE A 115 17.58 -5.28 6.99
CA ILE A 115 17.08 -4.44 8.08
C ILE A 115 18.22 -3.65 8.71
N LEU A 116 19.33 -4.30 9.06
CA LEU A 116 20.43 -3.62 9.76
C LEU A 116 21.09 -2.54 8.90
N LYS A 117 21.33 -2.82 7.61
CA LYS A 117 21.94 -1.84 6.70
C LYS A 117 21.00 -0.68 6.41
N SER A 118 19.72 -0.98 6.15
CA SER A 118 18.70 0.06 5.90
C SER A 118 18.47 0.95 7.11
N PHE A 119 18.44 0.37 8.30
CA PHE A 119 18.36 1.12 9.55
C PHE A 119 19.56 2.05 9.75
N LYS A 120 20.79 1.55 9.52
CA LYS A 120 22.02 2.37 9.61
C LYS A 120 22.03 3.52 8.61
N PHE A 121 21.61 3.27 7.37
CA PHE A 121 21.45 4.33 6.37
C PHE A 121 20.48 5.39 6.85
N GLY A 122 19.30 4.98 7.32
CA GLY A 122 18.28 5.90 7.77
C GLY A 122 18.64 6.67 9.04
N LEU A 123 19.45 6.10 9.94
CA LEU A 123 20.05 6.85 11.05
C LEU A 123 20.98 7.95 10.54
N GLY A 124 21.89 7.62 9.61
CA GLY A 124 22.83 8.60 9.05
C GLY A 124 22.10 9.74 8.32
N PHE A 125 21.14 9.39 7.46
CA PHE A 125 20.28 10.35 6.78
C PHE A 125 19.44 11.16 7.79
N GLY A 126 18.91 10.48 8.80
CA GLY A 126 18.04 11.03 9.83
C GLY A 126 18.71 12.07 10.72
N VAL A 127 20.01 11.93 11.02
CA VAL A 127 20.75 12.97 11.76
C VAL A 127 20.81 14.27 10.95
N VAL A 128 21.22 14.19 9.68
CA VAL A 128 21.34 15.36 8.81
C VAL A 128 19.98 16.04 8.63
N VAL A 129 18.97 15.24 8.30
CA VAL A 129 17.59 15.72 8.17
C VAL A 129 17.04 16.25 9.49
N GLY A 130 17.33 15.61 10.61
CA GLY A 130 16.85 16.03 11.93
C GLY A 130 17.36 17.41 12.30
N PHE A 131 18.62 17.73 11.99
CA PHE A 131 19.14 19.09 12.15
C PHE A 131 18.44 20.10 11.25
N VAL A 132 18.28 19.78 9.96
CA VAL A 132 17.59 20.67 9.01
C VAL A 132 16.14 20.91 9.44
N GLN A 133 15.43 19.84 9.79
CA GLN A 133 14.06 19.88 10.26
C GLN A 133 13.93 20.64 11.59
N GLY A 134 14.86 20.42 12.52
CA GLY A 134 14.94 21.16 13.78
C GLY A 134 15.08 22.66 13.55
N LEU A 135 15.95 23.07 12.62
CA LEU A 135 16.12 24.48 12.24
C LEU A 135 14.85 25.05 11.60
N LEU A 136 14.23 24.32 10.66
CA LEU A 136 12.98 24.72 10.01
C LEU A 136 11.84 24.92 11.02
N SER A 137 11.64 23.95 11.92
CA SER A 137 10.60 24.03 12.95
C SER A 137 10.91 25.07 14.01
N SER A 138 12.17 25.25 14.40
CA SER A 138 12.55 26.30 15.36
C SER A 138 12.41 27.70 14.79
N SER A 139 12.59 27.86 13.47
CA SER A 139 12.34 29.14 12.81
C SER A 139 10.89 29.62 12.99
N TYR A 140 9.93 28.70 13.05
CA TYR A 140 8.53 29.00 13.32
C TYR A 140 8.28 29.40 14.79
N LEU A 141 9.12 28.94 15.71
CA LEU A 141 9.05 29.27 17.13
C LEU A 141 9.76 30.59 17.48
N TYR A 142 10.23 31.36 16.49
CA TYR A 142 10.89 32.64 16.76
C TYR A 142 9.93 33.82 16.89
N ASP A 143 8.76 33.75 16.25
CA ASP A 143 7.79 34.84 16.24
C ASP A 143 7.14 35.07 17.61
N GLY A 144 7.06 34.03 18.46
CA GLY A 144 6.45 34.07 19.79
C GLY A 144 7.45 34.03 20.95
N LEU A 145 8.72 34.37 20.71
CA LEU A 145 9.78 34.21 21.70
C LEU A 145 9.58 35.06 22.96
N ILE A 146 9.66 34.39 24.11
CA ILE A 146 9.64 34.98 25.44
C ILE A 146 10.85 34.44 26.20
N LEU A 147 11.55 35.30 26.92
CA LEU A 147 12.62 34.90 27.83
C LEU A 147 12.01 34.68 29.22
N GLU A 148 12.09 33.45 29.71
CA GLU A 148 11.63 33.14 31.06
C GLU A 148 12.54 33.84 32.09
N ALA A 149 11.96 34.71 32.92
CA ALA A 149 12.71 35.58 33.81
C ALA A 149 13.52 34.81 34.87
N GLU A 150 13.03 33.65 35.32
CA GLU A 150 13.65 32.87 36.39
C GLU A 150 14.73 31.91 35.90
N THR A 151 14.49 31.25 34.76
CA THR A 151 15.37 30.18 34.25
C THR A 151 16.25 30.62 33.08
N GLN A 152 16.00 31.82 32.53
CA GLN A 152 16.61 32.33 31.29
C GLN A 152 16.44 31.39 30.08
N LYS A 153 15.46 30.49 30.11
CA LYS A 153 15.13 29.63 28.97
C LYS A 153 14.34 30.42 27.93
N LEU A 154 14.61 30.10 26.65
CA LEU A 154 13.81 30.57 25.54
C LEU A 154 12.56 29.69 25.41
N ILE A 155 11.42 30.27 25.72
CA ILE A 155 10.10 29.70 25.49
C ILE A 155 9.44 30.44 24.32
N SER A 156 8.55 29.79 23.59
CA SER A 156 7.79 30.44 22.53
C SER A 156 6.31 30.14 22.69
N GLU A 157 5.49 31.17 22.50
CA GLU A 157 4.09 30.96 22.14
C GLU A 157 4.02 30.29 20.77
N TYR A 158 3.15 29.28 20.62
CA TYR A 158 3.00 28.56 19.36
C TYR A 158 1.55 28.13 19.12
N ASN A 159 1.19 27.96 17.85
CA ASN A 159 -0.06 27.31 17.48
C ASN A 159 0.18 25.80 17.34
N ALA A 160 -0.55 24.99 18.11
CA ALA A 160 -0.40 23.53 18.13
C ALA A 160 -0.65 22.89 16.75
N LEU A 161 -1.66 23.35 16.02
CA LEU A 161 -1.99 22.82 14.69
C LEU A 161 -0.87 23.13 13.69
N SER A 162 -0.40 24.37 13.65
CA SER A 162 0.70 24.78 12.77
C SER A 162 1.98 24.01 13.08
N PHE A 163 2.31 23.82 14.36
CA PHE A 163 3.47 23.03 14.76
C PHE A 163 3.38 21.57 14.28
N VAL A 164 2.22 20.92 14.47
CA VAL A 164 1.97 19.57 13.98
C VAL A 164 2.09 19.50 12.46
N LEU A 165 1.52 20.46 11.74
CA LEU A 165 1.59 20.50 10.28
C LEU A 165 3.02 20.68 9.77
N ILE A 166 3.78 21.63 10.33
CA ILE A 166 5.17 21.89 9.93
C ILE A 166 6.03 20.63 10.14
N VAL A 167 5.93 20.01 11.31
CA VAL A 167 6.69 18.79 11.62
C VAL A 167 6.24 17.62 10.73
N SER A 168 4.93 17.44 10.51
CA SER A 168 4.38 16.35 9.68
C SER A 168 4.77 16.48 8.21
N VAL A 169 4.59 17.66 7.62
CA VAL A 169 4.90 17.94 6.20
C VAL A 169 6.39 17.86 5.95
N SER A 170 7.22 18.44 6.82
CA SER A 170 8.68 18.32 6.69
C SER A 170 9.17 16.87 6.82
N THR A 171 8.64 16.12 7.79
CA THR A 171 8.95 14.68 7.93
C THR A 171 8.54 13.90 6.68
N SER A 172 7.38 14.20 6.11
CA SER A 172 6.89 13.60 4.86
C SER A 172 7.81 13.89 3.68
N PHE A 173 8.19 15.16 3.49
CA PHE A 173 9.12 15.57 2.45
C PHE A 173 10.46 14.84 2.55
N PHE A 174 11.06 14.80 3.75
CA PHE A 174 12.32 14.08 3.94
C PHE A 174 12.16 12.57 3.85
N GLY A 175 11.00 12.03 4.25
CA GLY A 175 10.65 10.62 4.06
C GLY A 175 10.62 10.20 2.59
N ILE A 176 10.10 11.07 1.70
CA ILE A 176 10.15 10.86 0.24
C ILE A 176 11.59 10.81 -0.26
N LEU A 177 12.42 11.78 0.15
CA LEU A 177 13.83 11.79 -0.24
C LEU A 177 14.57 10.55 0.26
N ASN A 178 14.30 10.14 1.51
CA ASN A 178 14.88 8.95 2.10
C ASN A 178 14.52 7.68 1.30
N SER A 179 13.22 7.45 1.06
CA SER A 179 12.74 6.25 0.39
C SER A 179 13.23 6.14 -1.07
N LEU A 180 13.38 7.28 -1.76
CA LEU A 180 13.95 7.33 -3.09
C LEU A 180 15.46 7.05 -3.11
N ASN A 181 16.19 7.57 -2.13
CA ASN A 181 17.65 7.46 -2.07
C ASN A 181 18.11 6.10 -1.55
N ILE A 182 17.45 5.52 -0.55
CA ILE A 182 17.91 4.29 0.10
C ILE A 182 18.03 3.12 -0.89
N LYS A 183 17.04 2.95 -1.76
CA LYS A 183 17.05 1.85 -2.73
C LYS A 183 18.19 2.00 -3.74
N LYS A 184 18.45 3.22 -4.20
CA LYS A 184 19.55 3.52 -5.14
C LYS A 184 20.89 3.33 -4.46
N TYR A 185 21.02 3.86 -3.24
CA TYR A 185 22.23 3.72 -2.45
C TYR A 185 22.56 2.26 -2.15
N LEU A 186 21.60 1.46 -1.68
CA LEU A 186 21.87 0.07 -1.33
C LEU A 186 22.11 -0.81 -2.57
N ASP A 187 21.37 -0.62 -3.66
CA ASP A 187 21.56 -1.37 -4.91
C ASP A 187 22.92 -1.06 -5.59
N SER A 188 23.41 0.18 -5.50
CA SER A 188 24.70 0.57 -6.09
C SER A 188 25.92 0.21 -5.25
N ASN A 189 25.79 0.12 -3.92
CA ASN A 189 26.93 -0.08 -3.01
C ASN A 189 27.04 -1.49 -2.45
N TYR A 190 25.99 -2.31 -2.54
CA TYR A 190 25.96 -3.65 -1.95
C TYR A 190 25.24 -4.65 -2.86
N GLU A 191 25.90 -5.78 -3.11
CA GLU A 191 25.32 -6.88 -3.87
C GLU A 191 24.13 -7.51 -3.14
N GLY A 192 23.08 -7.89 -3.87
CA GLY A 192 21.91 -8.57 -3.34
C GLY A 192 20.93 -7.69 -2.55
N PHE A 193 21.14 -6.37 -2.48
CA PHE A 193 20.24 -5.42 -1.79
C PHE A 193 19.16 -4.80 -2.70
N GLY A 194 19.25 -5.01 -4.01
CA GLY A 194 18.32 -4.44 -4.98
C GLY A 194 16.86 -4.83 -4.71
N ILE A 195 15.95 -3.89 -4.93
CA ILE A 195 14.49 -4.11 -4.84
C ILE A 195 13.76 -3.62 -6.10
N SER A 196 12.69 -4.31 -6.46
CA SER A 196 11.82 -4.01 -7.59
C SER A 196 10.71 -3.01 -7.20
N THR A 197 11.10 -1.88 -6.58
CA THR A 197 10.15 -0.84 -6.15
C THR A 197 10.27 0.40 -7.02
N THR A 198 9.15 0.82 -7.61
CA THR A 198 9.11 1.99 -8.50
C THR A 198 9.33 3.29 -7.72
N ASP A 199 9.78 4.34 -8.41
CA ASP A 199 9.94 5.69 -7.81
C ASP A 199 8.61 6.21 -7.26
N ARG A 200 7.51 6.00 -7.98
CA ARG A 200 6.16 6.37 -7.52
C ARG A 200 5.80 5.69 -6.21
N GLU A 201 5.98 4.38 -6.11
CA GLU A 201 5.70 3.64 -4.86
C GLU A 201 6.58 4.12 -3.70
N SER A 202 7.82 4.50 -3.98
CA SER A 202 8.74 5.04 -2.97
C SER A 202 8.27 6.39 -2.46
N VAL A 203 7.80 7.28 -3.36
CA VAL A 203 7.20 8.57 -2.97
C VAL A 203 5.99 8.34 -2.07
N PHE A 204 5.06 7.44 -2.44
CA PHE A 204 3.89 7.15 -1.62
C PHE A 204 4.25 6.54 -0.27
N THR A 205 5.22 5.62 -0.23
CA THR A 205 5.66 4.96 1.01
C THR A 205 6.34 5.97 1.93
N GLY A 206 7.32 6.72 1.42
CA GLY A 206 8.07 7.71 2.19
C GLY A 206 7.20 8.87 2.66
N GLY A 207 6.37 9.41 1.77
CA GLY A 207 5.48 10.52 2.09
C GLY A 207 4.38 10.11 3.06
N GLY A 208 3.74 8.95 2.84
CA GLY A 208 2.68 8.43 3.69
C GLY A 208 3.18 8.10 5.09
N LEU A 209 4.28 7.35 5.21
CA LEU A 209 4.89 7.05 6.51
C LEU A 209 5.38 8.31 7.20
N GLY A 210 5.95 9.27 6.46
CA GLY A 210 6.39 10.53 7.03
C GLY A 210 5.26 11.40 7.58
N LEU A 211 4.07 11.38 6.98
CA LEU A 211 2.88 12.05 7.57
C LEU A 211 2.43 11.35 8.86
N VAL A 212 2.37 10.03 8.87
CA VAL A 212 1.94 9.24 10.05
C VAL A 212 2.91 9.42 11.21
N PHE A 213 4.20 9.20 10.97
CA PHE A 213 5.21 9.33 12.01
C PHE A 213 5.48 10.78 12.38
N GLY A 214 5.42 11.71 11.42
CA GLY A 214 5.62 13.13 11.68
C GLY A 214 4.53 13.73 12.56
N SER A 215 3.26 13.43 12.30
CA SER A 215 2.14 13.84 13.16
C SER A 215 2.23 13.21 14.57
N SER A 216 2.53 11.91 14.65
CA SER A 216 2.73 11.22 15.92
C SER A 216 3.89 11.81 16.73
N THR A 217 5.00 12.12 16.06
CA THR A 217 6.19 12.75 16.66
C THR A 217 5.89 14.15 17.17
N ALA A 218 5.18 14.96 16.38
CA ALA A 218 4.78 16.30 16.79
C ALA A 218 3.88 16.27 18.03
N PHE A 219 2.90 15.36 18.07
CA PHE A 219 2.02 15.19 19.22
C PHE A 219 2.81 14.75 20.46
N PHE A 220 3.75 13.82 20.30
CA PHE A 220 4.64 13.41 21.39
C PHE A 220 5.48 14.58 21.92
N ILE A 221 6.02 15.43 21.04
CA ILE A 221 6.79 16.61 21.45
C ILE A 221 5.91 17.57 22.26
N ILE A 222 4.74 17.93 21.72
CA ILE A 222 3.76 18.79 22.41
C ILE A 222 3.42 18.24 23.79
N ASN A 223 3.10 16.95 23.90
CA ASN A 223 2.73 16.36 25.19
C ASN A 223 3.91 16.22 26.17
N SER A 224 5.15 16.24 25.68
CA SER A 224 6.33 16.04 26.53
C SER A 224 6.93 17.34 27.10
N ILE A 225 6.71 18.48 26.42
CA ILE A 225 7.31 19.78 26.78
C ILE A 225 6.43 20.99 26.50
N GLY A 226 5.29 20.79 25.86
CA GLY A 226 4.32 21.85 25.64
C GLY A 226 3.52 22.07 26.92
N GLU A 227 3.27 23.33 27.22
CA GLU A 227 2.44 23.77 28.32
C GLU A 227 1.27 24.57 27.75
N THR A 228 0.07 24.35 28.28
CA THR A 228 -1.13 25.09 27.90
C THR A 228 -1.59 25.87 29.12
N ILE A 229 -1.62 27.20 29.00
CA ILE A 229 -2.13 28.08 30.05
C ILE A 229 -3.59 28.35 29.77
N GLU A 230 -4.45 27.91 30.69
CA GLU A 230 -5.87 28.18 30.64
C GLU A 230 -6.15 29.67 30.93
N PRO A 231 -7.12 30.26 30.23
CA PRO A 231 -7.47 31.65 30.43
C PRO A 231 -8.12 31.86 31.80
N ILE A 232 -7.72 32.92 32.49
CA ILE A 232 -8.24 33.27 33.82
C ILE A 232 -9.57 34.01 33.67
N LEU A 233 -9.69 34.85 32.64
CA LEU A 233 -10.90 35.57 32.28
C LEU A 233 -11.56 34.92 31.05
N PRO A 234 -12.91 34.95 30.92
CA PRO A 234 -13.61 34.38 29.77
C PRO A 234 -13.21 34.99 28.41
N GLU A 235 -12.62 36.18 28.43
CA GLU A 235 -12.23 36.97 27.26
C GLU A 235 -10.79 36.63 26.80
N ASP A 236 -9.98 35.97 27.64
CA ASP A 236 -8.57 35.71 27.35
C ASP A 236 -8.40 34.47 26.45
N PRO A 237 -7.49 34.50 25.46
CA PRO A 237 -7.21 33.33 24.64
C PRO A 237 -6.38 32.30 25.40
N VAL A 238 -6.56 31.02 25.04
CA VAL A 238 -5.69 29.93 25.48
C VAL A 238 -4.30 30.12 24.86
N THR A 239 -3.26 30.18 25.68
CA THR A 239 -1.88 30.30 25.20
C THR A 239 -1.15 28.98 25.34
N ASN A 240 -0.44 28.57 24.28
CA ASN A 240 0.40 27.38 24.31
C ASN A 240 1.85 27.79 24.26
N LEU A 241 2.65 27.32 25.22
CA LEU A 241 4.06 27.61 25.36
C LEU A 241 4.88 26.35 25.13
N ILE A 242 6.05 26.51 24.52
CA ILE A 242 6.99 25.40 24.34
C ILE A 242 8.43 25.89 24.48
N ALA A 243 9.27 25.10 25.16
CA ALA A 243 10.69 25.39 25.27
C ALA A 243 11.39 25.14 23.92
N VAL A 244 11.93 26.20 23.30
CA VAL A 244 12.48 26.15 21.93
C VAL A 244 13.66 25.19 21.82
N GLY A 245 14.63 25.28 22.74
CA GLY A 245 15.78 24.37 22.76
C GLY A 245 15.38 22.92 23.04
N GLY A 246 14.35 22.71 23.87
CA GLY A 246 13.82 21.39 24.18
C GLY A 246 13.09 20.76 23.00
N ALA A 247 12.36 21.56 22.22
CA ALA A 247 11.67 21.15 21.00
C ALA A 247 12.68 20.80 19.90
N PHE A 248 13.68 21.67 19.68
CA PHE A 248 14.72 21.45 18.68
C PHE A 248 15.39 20.07 18.83
N TRP A 249 15.91 19.75 20.02
CA TRP A 249 16.61 18.48 20.22
C TRP A 249 15.71 17.25 20.11
N ARG A 250 14.45 17.36 20.55
CA ARG A 250 13.48 16.27 20.37
C ARG A 250 13.17 16.03 18.90
N ILE A 251 13.01 17.09 18.11
CA ILE A 251 12.84 16.98 16.66
C ILE A 251 14.05 16.26 16.05
N VAL A 252 15.29 16.70 16.37
CA VAL A 252 16.51 16.06 15.84
C VAL A 252 16.54 14.56 16.15
N ILE A 253 16.31 14.18 17.41
CA ILE A 253 16.38 12.78 17.87
C ILE A 253 15.26 11.95 17.24
N LEU A 254 14.03 12.44 17.29
CA LEU A 254 12.87 11.69 16.80
C LEU A 254 12.88 11.58 15.28
N SER A 255 13.25 12.64 14.56
CA SER A 255 13.46 12.58 13.10
C SER A 255 14.54 11.57 12.73
N THR A 256 15.61 11.45 13.51
CA THR A 256 16.64 10.43 13.28
C THR A 256 16.06 9.01 13.35
N LEU A 257 15.26 8.72 14.38
CA LEU A 257 14.63 7.41 14.55
C LEU A 257 13.56 7.16 13.49
N VAL A 258 12.72 8.15 13.19
CA VAL A 258 11.66 8.05 12.18
C VAL A 258 12.24 7.78 10.80
N GLN A 259 13.32 8.47 10.41
CA GLN A 259 13.96 8.20 9.11
C GLN A 259 14.58 6.80 9.06
N ALA A 260 15.16 6.30 10.15
CA ALA A 260 15.63 4.92 10.24
C ALA A 260 14.50 3.89 10.05
N VAL A 261 13.33 4.14 10.63
CA VAL A 261 12.14 3.30 10.46
C VAL A 261 11.62 3.36 9.04
N ILE A 262 11.51 4.56 8.44
CA ILE A 262 11.05 4.74 7.05
C ILE A 262 11.97 3.99 6.07
N SER A 263 13.29 4.12 6.23
CA SER A 263 14.28 3.40 5.46
C SER A 263 14.09 1.89 5.52
N THR A 264 13.89 1.36 6.73
CA THR A 264 13.71 -0.07 6.98
C THR A 264 12.43 -0.59 6.33
N ILE A 265 11.31 0.10 6.56
CA ILE A 265 10.01 -0.27 5.99
C ILE A 265 10.05 -0.23 4.46
N THR A 266 10.69 0.79 3.88
CA THR A 266 10.84 0.92 2.42
C THR A 266 11.53 -0.31 1.82
N MET A 267 12.60 -0.80 2.45
CA MET A 267 13.33 -1.98 1.97
C MET A 267 12.60 -3.31 2.21
N ILE A 268 11.79 -3.41 3.25
CA ILE A 268 10.98 -4.60 3.57
C ILE A 268 9.80 -4.74 2.60
N LEU A 269 9.14 -3.63 2.25
CA LEU A 269 7.97 -3.65 1.35
C LEU A 269 8.34 -3.91 -0.12
N GLY A 270 9.61 -3.78 -0.48
CA GLY A 270 10.12 -4.04 -1.83
C GLY A 270 10.43 -5.53 -2.07
N VAL A 271 10.01 -6.05 -3.23
CA VAL A 271 10.40 -7.39 -3.69
C VAL A 271 11.91 -7.39 -3.99
N PRO A 272 12.72 -8.29 -3.40
CA PRO A 272 14.14 -8.38 -3.73
C PRO A 272 14.40 -8.71 -5.20
N LYS A 273 15.48 -8.18 -5.77
CA LYS A 273 16.02 -8.62 -7.06
C LYS A 273 16.85 -9.91 -6.87
N GLY A 274 17.07 -10.66 -7.94
CA GLY A 274 17.88 -11.90 -7.90
C GLY A 274 17.16 -13.14 -7.37
N LEU A 275 15.83 -13.08 -7.24
CA LEU A 275 15.00 -14.25 -6.92
C LEU A 275 14.81 -15.16 -8.15
N GLN A 276 14.72 -16.46 -7.92
CA GLN A 276 14.33 -17.41 -8.96
C GLN A 276 12.88 -17.15 -9.40
N GLU A 277 12.50 -17.61 -10.59
CA GLU A 277 11.19 -17.27 -11.17
C GLU A 277 9.99 -17.71 -10.31
N TYR A 278 10.07 -18.89 -9.70
CA TYR A 278 9.07 -19.35 -8.74
C TYR A 278 8.99 -18.43 -7.51
N GLU A 279 10.13 -18.14 -6.89
CA GLU A 279 10.23 -17.31 -5.68
C GLU A 279 9.80 -15.86 -5.92
N ASP A 280 10.13 -15.28 -7.09
CA ASP A 280 9.70 -13.94 -7.50
C ASP A 280 8.16 -13.87 -7.61
N SER A 281 7.54 -14.92 -8.19
CA SER A 281 6.09 -15.01 -8.30
C SER A 281 5.40 -15.10 -6.93
N GLU A 282 6.00 -15.83 -5.99
CA GLU A 282 5.49 -15.97 -4.62
C GLU A 282 5.69 -14.67 -3.82
N ALA A 283 6.87 -14.06 -3.91
CA ALA A 283 7.17 -12.79 -3.26
C ALA A 283 6.23 -11.66 -3.73
N LYS A 284 5.90 -11.62 -5.03
CA LYS A 284 4.89 -10.70 -5.57
C LYS A 284 3.50 -10.93 -4.97
N LYS A 285 3.06 -12.19 -4.81
CA LYS A 285 1.79 -12.52 -4.16
C LYS A 285 1.76 -12.11 -2.69
N ILE A 286 2.83 -12.38 -1.94
CA ILE A 286 2.96 -11.98 -0.53
C ILE A 286 2.92 -10.46 -0.42
N ARG A 287 3.69 -9.75 -1.24
CA ARG A 287 3.66 -8.28 -1.29
C ARG A 287 2.26 -7.75 -1.58
N GLN A 288 1.56 -8.31 -2.56
CA GLN A 288 0.21 -7.87 -2.90
C GLN A 288 -0.76 -8.04 -1.71
N ARG A 289 -0.61 -9.11 -0.92
CA ARG A 289 -1.37 -9.30 0.33
C ARG A 289 -1.01 -8.25 1.37
N ILE A 290 0.28 -7.99 1.61
CA ILE A 290 0.74 -6.97 2.58
C ILE A 290 0.23 -5.58 2.18
N VAL A 291 0.40 -5.20 0.91
CA VAL A 291 -0.08 -3.91 0.39
C VAL A 291 -1.59 -3.82 0.52
N GLY A 292 -2.31 -4.89 0.14
CA GLY A 292 -3.77 -4.95 0.23
C GLY A 292 -4.32 -4.84 1.65
N SER A 293 -3.68 -5.48 2.62
CA SER A 293 -4.18 -5.57 4.00
C SER A 293 -3.67 -4.48 4.94
N ILE A 294 -2.50 -3.88 4.68
CA ILE A 294 -1.86 -2.94 5.61
C ILE A 294 -1.71 -1.56 4.97
N VAL A 295 -1.09 -1.50 3.79
CA VAL A 295 -0.75 -0.22 3.15
C VAL A 295 -2.00 0.51 2.67
N ILE A 296 -2.97 -0.20 2.08
CA ILE A 296 -4.22 0.42 1.61
C ILE A 296 -5.00 1.04 2.79
N PRO A 297 -5.33 0.32 3.89
CA PRO A 297 -6.03 0.92 5.03
C PRO A 297 -5.30 2.12 5.64
N LEU A 298 -3.98 2.03 5.85
CA LEU A 298 -3.19 3.15 6.37
C LEU A 298 -3.23 4.35 5.43
N GLY A 299 -3.08 4.12 4.12
CA GLY A 299 -3.23 5.15 3.10
C GLY A 299 -4.61 5.80 3.12
N SER A 300 -5.68 5.01 3.29
CA SER A 300 -7.04 5.51 3.42
C SER A 300 -7.25 6.36 4.67
N ILE A 301 -6.63 6.01 5.80
CA ILE A 301 -6.67 6.83 7.03
C ILE A 301 -6.00 8.18 6.80
N VAL A 302 -4.82 8.21 6.17
CA VAL A 302 -4.08 9.45 5.92
C VAL A 302 -4.84 10.35 4.94
N VAL A 303 -5.27 9.80 3.80
CA VAL A 303 -5.98 10.57 2.76
C VAL A 303 -7.36 11.00 3.26
N GLY A 304 -8.11 10.10 3.90
CA GLY A 304 -9.40 10.40 4.50
C GLY A 304 -9.30 11.45 5.61
N GLY A 305 -8.26 11.36 6.45
CA GLY A 305 -7.96 12.34 7.49
C GLY A 305 -7.65 13.73 6.92
N LEU A 306 -6.82 13.82 5.88
CA LEU A 306 -6.52 15.09 5.20
C LEU A 306 -7.78 15.73 4.63
N ILE A 307 -8.64 14.95 3.96
CA ILE A 307 -9.92 15.43 3.43
C ILE A 307 -10.83 15.90 4.56
N ALA A 308 -10.91 15.14 5.65
CA ALA A 308 -11.74 15.50 6.81
C ALA A 308 -11.29 16.82 7.45
N VAL A 309 -9.97 17.03 7.60
CA VAL A 309 -9.42 18.30 8.13
C VAL A 309 -9.75 19.46 7.21
N ALA A 310 -9.60 19.31 5.89
CA ALA A 310 -9.93 20.36 4.93
C ALA A 310 -11.42 20.74 4.97
N ILE A 311 -12.31 19.74 5.05
CA ILE A 311 -13.75 19.97 5.21
C ILE A 311 -14.02 20.66 6.56
N ALA A 312 -13.43 20.19 7.65
CA ALA A 312 -13.62 20.77 8.98
C ALA A 312 -13.20 22.25 9.01
N GLN A 313 -12.09 22.62 8.37
CA GLN A 313 -11.66 24.02 8.28
C GLN A 313 -12.69 24.91 7.58
N VAL A 314 -13.31 24.42 6.50
CA VAL A 314 -14.41 25.16 5.85
C VAL A 314 -15.56 25.36 6.83
N PHE A 315 -16.02 24.30 7.51
CA PHE A 315 -17.15 24.41 8.44
C PHE A 315 -16.88 25.34 9.62
N LEU A 316 -15.65 25.36 10.14
CA LEU A 316 -15.25 26.25 11.22
C LEU A 316 -15.21 27.71 10.78
N ASN A 317 -14.69 27.98 9.58
CA ASN A 317 -14.60 29.35 9.07
C ASN A 317 -15.95 29.90 8.57
N PHE A 318 -16.87 29.03 8.18
CA PHE A 318 -18.15 29.40 7.57
C PHE A 318 -19.34 28.75 8.30
N HIS A 319 -19.42 28.95 9.62
CA HIS A 319 -20.45 28.32 10.45
C HIS A 319 -21.89 28.69 10.01
N GLU A 320 -22.09 29.90 9.49
CA GLU A 320 -23.40 30.39 9.03
C GLU A 320 -23.91 29.62 7.81
N TYR A 321 -23.00 29.07 7.01
CA TYR A 321 -23.30 28.30 5.80
C TYR A 321 -23.28 26.80 6.04
N ALA A 322 -23.06 26.34 7.28
CA ALA A 322 -23.08 24.93 7.62
C ALA A 322 -24.36 24.20 7.12
N PRO A 323 -25.58 24.79 7.19
CA PRO A 323 -26.78 24.18 6.63
C PRO A 323 -26.74 24.05 5.10
N LEU A 324 -26.20 25.06 4.39
CA LEU A 324 -26.05 25.05 2.93
C LEU A 324 -25.06 23.97 2.50
N PHE A 325 -23.89 23.89 3.16
CA PHE A 325 -22.91 22.85 2.88
C PHE A 325 -23.45 21.46 3.18
N ALA A 326 -24.18 21.28 4.27
CA ALA A 326 -24.83 20.01 4.58
C ALA A 326 -25.82 19.58 3.48
N LEU A 327 -26.60 20.52 2.91
CA LEU A 327 -27.51 20.26 1.81
C LEU A 327 -26.74 19.86 0.53
N ILE A 328 -25.72 20.63 0.16
CA ILE A 328 -24.89 20.37 -1.03
C ILE A 328 -24.18 19.01 -0.91
N ILE A 329 -23.58 18.71 0.24
CA ILE A 329 -22.89 17.44 0.49
C ILE A 329 -23.89 16.28 0.47
N SER A 330 -25.07 16.44 1.09
CA SER A 330 -26.11 15.41 1.07
C SER A 330 -26.61 15.14 -0.35
N ALA A 331 -26.83 16.19 -1.15
CA ALA A 331 -27.22 16.05 -2.56
C ALA A 331 -26.13 15.36 -3.38
N ALA A 332 -24.85 15.71 -3.17
CA ALA A 332 -23.72 15.06 -3.84
C ALA A 332 -23.61 13.56 -3.46
N ILE A 333 -23.76 13.21 -2.18
CA ILE A 333 -23.76 11.83 -1.71
C ILE A 333 -24.93 11.05 -2.31
N LEU A 334 -26.14 11.63 -2.35
CA LEU A 334 -27.32 10.99 -2.92
C LEU A 334 -27.17 10.76 -4.44
N LEU A 335 -26.63 11.74 -5.17
CA LEU A 335 -26.33 11.58 -6.60
C LEU A 335 -25.28 10.49 -6.84
N PHE A 336 -24.24 10.45 -6.01
CA PHE A 336 -23.19 9.44 -6.11
C PHE A 336 -23.71 8.04 -5.77
N ALA A 337 -24.47 7.91 -4.67
CA ALA A 337 -25.10 6.65 -4.26
C ALA A 337 -26.11 6.18 -5.30
N SER A 338 -26.89 7.09 -5.90
CA SER A 338 -27.80 6.78 -7.01
C SER A 338 -27.05 6.28 -8.24
N ALA A 339 -25.98 6.95 -8.64
CA ALA A 339 -25.14 6.54 -9.77
C ALA A 339 -24.49 5.17 -9.55
N MET A 340 -23.97 4.91 -8.34
CA MET A 340 -23.42 3.61 -7.95
C MET A 340 -24.49 2.51 -7.88
N SER A 341 -25.67 2.83 -7.34
CA SER A 341 -26.80 1.88 -7.24
C SER A 341 -27.37 1.50 -8.60
N ALA A 342 -27.25 2.36 -9.61
CA ALA A 342 -27.74 2.09 -10.97
C ALA A 342 -26.93 1.01 -11.70
N ALA A 343 -25.71 0.68 -11.24
CA ALA A 343 -24.80 -0.24 -11.91
C ALA A 343 -24.21 -1.33 -10.96
N PRO A 344 -25.03 -2.20 -10.36
CA PRO A 344 -24.63 -3.10 -9.27
C PRO A 344 -23.68 -4.25 -9.67
N LYS A 345 -23.39 -4.44 -10.96
CA LYS A 345 -22.54 -5.54 -11.48
C LYS A 345 -21.26 -5.05 -12.15
N ILE A 346 -21.00 -3.74 -12.18
CA ILE A 346 -19.76 -3.21 -12.75
C ILE A 346 -18.67 -3.30 -11.68
N LYS A 347 -17.55 -3.96 -12.01
CA LYS A 347 -16.36 -3.93 -11.17
C LYS A 347 -15.89 -2.49 -11.11
N ILE A 348 -15.85 -1.89 -9.91
CA ILE A 348 -15.34 -0.54 -9.71
C ILE A 348 -13.91 -0.47 -10.29
N THR A 349 -13.77 0.24 -11.39
CA THR A 349 -12.50 0.43 -12.09
C THR A 349 -11.72 1.58 -11.46
N LYS A 350 -10.40 1.61 -11.67
CA LYS A 350 -9.56 2.75 -11.22
C LYS A 350 -10.08 4.08 -11.77
N SER A 351 -10.63 4.08 -12.98
CA SER A 351 -11.20 5.25 -13.62
C SER A 351 -12.44 5.78 -12.90
N GLU A 352 -13.32 4.91 -12.40
CA GLU A 352 -14.50 5.33 -11.63
C GLU A 352 -14.13 5.90 -10.26
N VAL A 353 -13.12 5.33 -9.60
CA VAL A 353 -12.59 5.90 -8.35
C VAL A 353 -11.96 7.27 -8.61
N LEU A 354 -11.23 7.43 -9.72
CA LEU A 354 -10.65 8.71 -10.11
C LEU A 354 -11.74 9.76 -10.40
N ILE A 355 -12.79 9.40 -11.13
CA ILE A 355 -13.93 10.29 -11.41
C ILE A 355 -14.65 10.68 -10.11
N ALA A 356 -14.87 9.73 -9.19
CA ALA A 356 -15.44 10.00 -7.88
C ALA A 356 -14.57 10.96 -7.07
N SER A 357 -13.26 10.70 -7.01
CA SER A 357 -12.31 11.55 -6.29
C SER A 357 -12.20 12.95 -6.89
N ALA A 358 -12.25 13.08 -8.23
CA ALA A 358 -12.28 14.35 -8.92
C ALA A 358 -13.57 15.12 -8.63
N GLY A 359 -14.71 14.44 -8.53
CA GLY A 359 -15.98 15.04 -8.10
C GLY A 359 -15.91 15.60 -6.68
N VAL A 360 -15.34 14.86 -5.73
CA VAL A 360 -15.11 15.33 -4.35
C VAL A 360 -14.15 16.51 -4.33
N LEU A 361 -13.05 16.46 -5.09
CA LEU A 361 -12.05 17.53 -5.14
C LEU A 361 -12.63 18.80 -5.79
N THR A 362 -13.47 18.66 -6.82
CA THR A 362 -14.21 19.77 -7.43
C THR A 362 -15.20 20.36 -6.44
N LEU A 363 -15.90 19.55 -5.64
CA LEU A 363 -16.77 20.02 -4.58
C LEU A 363 -16.00 20.85 -3.55
N ILE A 364 -14.84 20.36 -3.12
CA ILE A 364 -13.95 21.08 -2.19
C ILE A 364 -13.51 22.41 -2.80
N ILE A 365 -13.15 22.45 -4.09
CA ILE A 365 -12.76 23.68 -4.79
C ILE A 365 -13.94 24.66 -4.88
N ILE A 366 -15.15 24.19 -5.21
CA ILE A 366 -16.35 25.04 -5.29
C ILE A 366 -16.64 25.64 -3.92
N ILE A 367 -16.62 24.81 -2.87
CA ILE A 367 -16.81 25.25 -1.49
C ILE A 367 -15.75 26.29 -1.10
N ALA A 368 -14.48 26.03 -1.40
CA ALA A 368 -13.37 26.96 -1.14
C ALA A 368 -13.48 28.27 -1.95
N SER A 369 -14.00 28.21 -3.18
CA SER A 369 -14.18 29.37 -4.05
C SER A 369 -15.34 30.25 -3.59
N VAL A 370 -16.46 29.65 -3.17
CA VAL A 370 -17.59 30.37 -2.56
C VAL A 370 -17.16 31.03 -1.25
N ALA A 371 -16.38 30.32 -0.44
CA ALA A 371 -15.74 30.85 0.75
C ALA A 371 -14.83 32.06 0.45
N ALA A 372 -14.00 31.98 -0.60
CA ALA A 372 -13.07 33.04 -0.97
C ALA A 372 -13.73 34.26 -1.62
N SER A 373 -14.86 34.10 -2.33
CA SER A 373 -15.51 35.21 -3.04
C SER A 373 -16.34 36.13 -2.13
N GLN A 374 -16.45 35.82 -0.84
CA GLN A 374 -17.25 36.57 0.13
C GLN A 374 -16.41 37.33 1.15
N HIS A 375 -15.08 37.38 0.93
CA HIS A 375 -14.17 38.30 1.60
C HIS A 375 -14.01 39.62 0.85
#